data_AF-A0A6P1A971-F1
#
_entry.id   AF-A0A6P1A971-F1
#
_cell.length_a   1.000
_cell.length_b   1.000
_cell.length_c   1.000
_cell.angle_alpha   90.00
_cell.angle_beta   90.00
_cell.angle_gamma   90.00
#
_symmetry.space_group_name_H-M   'P 1'
#
loop_
_entity.id
_entity.type
_entity.pdbx_description
1 polymer ?
#
loop_
_entity_poly.entity_id
_entity_poly.type
_entity_poly.pdbx_seq_one_letter_code
_entity_poly.pdbx_strand_id
1 'polypeptide(L)'
;MSAILVPFVPIRNNEQSSGISKDYGKLERASTLAREHYDSRLSNFSELIFLELVNCQSFEDLKKRIHNISEKIEDGERVLNNIDLKFLSSTLRYSNCLFFSIFVQLLEPMLENQYYNQFAQSMVRLLLVDNRATARYAALEIIGSGLGTSQVADNLLREALFFLKDETEIYISKYLERLKGTDG
;
A
#
# COMPACT_ATOMS: atom_id res chain seq x y z
N MET A 1 8.14 28.04 -8.36
CA MET A 1 8.50 26.81 -9.12
C MET A 1 8.03 27.02 -10.54
N SER A 2 8.96 27.29 -11.45
CA SER A 2 8.67 27.72 -12.82
C SER A 2 8.41 26.51 -13.72
N ALA A 3 7.23 26.45 -14.33
CA ALA A 3 6.93 25.49 -15.37
C ALA A 3 7.65 25.91 -16.65
N ILE A 4 8.51 25.03 -17.19
CA ILE A 4 9.13 25.26 -18.50
C ILE A 4 8.11 24.79 -19.54
N LEU A 5 7.36 25.75 -20.10
CA LEU A 5 6.59 25.57 -21.34
C LEU A 5 7.58 25.46 -22.50
N VAL A 6 7.67 24.28 -23.12
CA VAL A 6 8.35 24.12 -24.40
C VAL A 6 7.37 24.59 -25.50
N PRO A 7 7.74 25.56 -26.35
CA PRO A 7 6.81 26.08 -27.35
C PRO A 7 6.63 25.06 -28.48
N PHE A 8 5.37 24.79 -28.81
CA PHE A 8 4.97 24.03 -29.98
C PHE A 8 5.16 24.91 -31.22
N VAL A 9 6.15 24.59 -32.07
CA VAL A 9 6.36 25.29 -33.34
C VAL A 9 5.66 24.48 -34.44
N PRO A 10 4.59 24.98 -35.07
CA PRO A 10 3.98 24.28 -36.19
C PRO A 10 4.87 24.45 -37.44
N ILE A 11 5.39 23.34 -37.95
CA ILE A 11 6.16 23.32 -39.19
C ILE A 11 5.18 23.50 -40.36
N ARG A 12 5.26 24.63 -41.06
CA ARG A 12 4.61 24.85 -42.35
C ARG A 12 5.30 23.98 -43.41
N ASN A 13 4.51 23.14 -44.07
CA ASN A 13 4.92 22.41 -45.27
C ASN A 13 5.34 23.39 -46.36
N ASN A 14 6.56 23.24 -46.88
CA ASN A 14 6.82 23.41 -48.30
C ASN A 14 8.10 22.68 -48.70
N GLU A 15 8.02 22.08 -49.89
CA GLU A 15 9.08 21.53 -50.72
C GLU A 15 9.50 20.08 -50.49
N GLN A 16 9.13 19.27 -51.48
CA GLN A 16 9.59 17.92 -51.75
C GLN A 16 11.12 17.89 -51.83
N SER A 17 11.77 17.21 -50.87
CA SER A 17 13.07 16.59 -51.11
C SER A 17 13.02 15.15 -50.60
N SER A 18 13.23 14.21 -51.52
CA SER A 18 13.25 12.77 -51.26
C SER A 18 14.59 12.34 -50.65
N GLY A 19 14.96 12.95 -49.52
CA GLY A 19 16.16 12.63 -48.77
C GLY A 19 15.79 12.28 -47.35
N ILE A 20 15.42 11.02 -47.09
CA ILE A 20 15.35 10.51 -45.71
C ILE A 20 16.80 10.53 -45.20
N SER A 21 17.16 11.62 -44.52
CA SER A 21 18.45 11.75 -43.86
C SER A 21 18.65 10.56 -42.93
N LYS A 22 19.87 10.00 -42.88
CA LYS A 22 20.25 8.96 -41.90
C LYS A 22 19.92 9.37 -40.46
N ASP A 23 19.76 10.67 -40.21
CA ASP A 23 19.40 11.21 -38.91
C ASP A 23 17.89 11.16 -38.62
N TYR A 24 17.03 11.13 -39.64
CA TYR A 24 15.58 10.90 -39.46
C TYR A 24 15.32 9.49 -38.91
N GLY A 25 15.97 8.48 -39.48
CA GLY A 25 15.85 7.10 -38.98
C GLY A 25 16.43 6.89 -37.58
N LYS A 26 17.42 7.69 -37.17
CA LYS A 26 17.92 7.68 -35.77
C LYS A 26 16.93 8.35 -34.83
N LEU A 27 16.33 9.48 -35.24
CA LEU A 27 15.34 10.21 -34.46
C LEU A 27 14.08 9.37 -34.26
N GLU A 28 13.61 8.69 -35.30
CA GLU A 28 12.46 7.79 -35.26
C GLU A 28 12.71 6.61 -34.32
N ARG A 29 13.88 5.95 -34.40
CA ARG A 29 14.25 4.88 -33.44
C ARG A 29 14.36 5.38 -32.02
N ALA A 30 14.95 6.55 -31.79
CA ALA A 30 15.06 7.14 -30.46
C ALA A 30 13.68 7.48 -29.89
N SER A 31 12.77 7.99 -30.73
CA SER A 31 11.37 8.26 -30.36
C SER A 31 10.61 6.99 -30.02
N THR A 32 10.77 5.93 -30.82
CA THR A 32 10.13 4.62 -30.58
C THR A 32 10.65 3.99 -29.30
N LEU A 33 11.97 3.95 -29.09
CA LEU A 33 12.57 3.44 -27.85
C LEU A 33 12.15 4.25 -26.62
N ALA A 34 12.06 5.58 -26.73
CA ALA A 34 11.58 6.43 -25.64
C ALA A 34 10.11 6.14 -25.32
N ARG A 35 9.28 5.88 -26.34
CA ARG A 35 7.87 5.54 -26.19
C ARG A 35 7.68 4.15 -25.60
N GLU A 36 8.41 3.14 -26.08
CA GLU A 36 8.41 1.78 -25.51
C GLU A 36 8.89 1.78 -24.05
N HIS A 37 9.92 2.57 -23.74
CA HIS A 37 10.39 2.74 -22.36
C HIS A 37 9.36 3.48 -21.48
N TYR A 38 8.59 4.40 -22.04
CA TYR A 38 7.51 5.07 -21.32
C TYR A 38 6.29 4.17 -21.11
N ASP A 39 5.87 3.44 -22.14
CA ASP A 39 4.73 2.52 -22.13
C ASP A 39 5.01 1.31 -21.22
N SER A 40 6.23 0.78 -21.21
CA SER A 40 6.65 -0.26 -20.25
C SER A 40 6.72 0.23 -18.80
N ARG A 41 7.05 1.51 -18.58
CA ARG A 41 6.92 2.10 -17.23
C ARG A 41 5.46 2.27 -16.83
N LEU A 42 4.60 2.71 -17.75
CA LEU A 42 3.16 2.86 -17.52
C LEU A 42 2.46 1.53 -17.28
N SER A 43 2.83 0.45 -17.97
CA SER A 43 2.31 -0.88 -17.69
C SER A 43 2.68 -1.34 -16.28
N ASN A 44 3.90 -1.05 -15.83
CA ASN A 44 4.31 -1.31 -14.45
C ASN A 44 3.55 -0.44 -13.43
N PHE A 45 3.01 0.72 -13.84
CA PHE A 45 2.13 1.54 -13.00
C PHE A 45 0.68 1.03 -13.01
N SER A 46 0.18 0.47 -14.11
CA SER A 46 -1.18 -0.10 -14.19
C SER A 46 -1.39 -1.33 -13.31
N GLU A 47 -0.30 -1.96 -12.85
CA GLU A 47 -0.30 -3.07 -11.89
C GLU A 47 -0.23 -2.61 -10.42
N LEU A 48 -0.19 -1.30 -10.15
CA LEU A 48 -0.20 -0.79 -8.77
C LEU A 48 -1.61 -0.89 -8.18
N ILE A 49 -1.81 -1.86 -7.32
CA ILE A 49 -3.03 -1.98 -6.50
C ILE A 49 -3.29 -0.70 -5.71
N PHE A 50 -2.24 0.04 -5.34
CA PHE A 50 -2.43 1.33 -4.71
C PHE A 50 -3.20 2.34 -5.60
N LEU A 51 -2.91 2.41 -6.91
CA LEU A 51 -3.65 3.28 -7.84
C LEU A 51 -5.10 2.82 -7.96
N GLU A 52 -5.35 1.52 -7.88
CA GLU A 52 -6.69 0.95 -7.85
C GLU A 52 -7.49 1.41 -6.62
N LEU A 53 -6.84 1.54 -5.46
CA LEU A 53 -7.44 2.00 -4.21
C LEU A 53 -7.72 3.50 -4.18
N VAL A 54 -6.88 4.35 -4.80
CA VAL A 54 -7.15 5.80 -4.83
C VAL A 54 -8.12 6.24 -5.91
N ASN A 55 -8.32 5.41 -6.94
CA ASN A 55 -9.24 5.72 -8.04
C ASN A 55 -10.70 5.30 -7.75
N CYS A 56 -11.09 5.24 -6.47
CA CYS A 56 -12.44 4.86 -6.08
C CYS A 56 -13.41 6.03 -6.29
N GLN A 57 -14.60 5.72 -6.83
CA GLN A 57 -15.64 6.73 -7.05
C GLN A 57 -16.55 6.92 -5.83
N SER A 58 -16.48 6.00 -4.86
CA SER A 58 -17.27 6.05 -3.63
C SER A 58 -16.59 5.28 -2.50
N PHE A 59 -17.06 5.47 -1.27
CA PHE A 59 -16.58 4.71 -0.11
C PHE A 59 -16.93 3.21 -0.20
N GLU A 60 -18.07 2.86 -0.80
CA GLU A 60 -18.45 1.45 -1.00
C GLU A 60 -17.59 0.77 -2.07
N ASP A 61 -17.21 1.49 -3.13
CA ASP A 61 -16.23 1.00 -4.12
C ASP A 61 -14.87 0.73 -3.46
N LEU A 62 -14.41 1.65 -2.59
CA LEU A 62 -13.19 1.46 -1.81
C LEU A 62 -13.24 0.21 -0.93
N LYS A 63 -14.31 0.03 -0.16
CA LYS A 63 -14.48 -1.18 0.68
C LYS A 63 -14.45 -2.45 -0.15
N LYS A 64 -15.17 -2.49 -1.27
CA LYS A 64 -15.23 -3.67 -2.13
C LYS A 64 -13.86 -4.03 -2.69
N ARG A 65 -13.06 -3.04 -3.10
CA ARG A 65 -11.70 -3.28 -3.60
C ARG A 65 -10.78 -3.78 -2.51
N ILE A 66 -10.82 -3.15 -1.32
CA ILE A 66 -10.04 -3.61 -0.17
C ILE A 66 -10.38 -5.06 0.15
N HIS A 67 -11.67 -5.39 0.22
CA HIS A 67 -12.13 -6.75 0.48
C HIS A 67 -11.60 -7.74 -0.56
N ASN A 68 -11.73 -7.43 -1.86
CA ASN A 68 -11.19 -8.27 -2.93
C ASN A 68 -9.66 -8.46 -2.83
N ILE A 69 -8.91 -7.44 -2.38
CA ILE A 69 -7.46 -7.54 -2.18
C ILE A 69 -7.17 -8.42 -0.97
N SER A 70 -7.89 -8.22 0.14
CA SER A 70 -7.77 -9.00 1.36
C SER A 70 -8.05 -10.48 1.12
N GLU A 71 -9.11 -10.84 0.37
CA GLU A 71 -9.43 -12.22 0.00
C GLU A 71 -8.28 -12.87 -0.78
N LYS A 72 -7.71 -12.17 -1.78
CA LYS A 72 -6.55 -12.71 -2.51
C LYS A 72 -5.32 -12.90 -1.64
N ILE A 73 -5.10 -12.01 -0.67
CA ILE A 73 -4.00 -12.16 0.30
C ILE A 73 -4.25 -13.39 1.19
N GLU A 74 -5.49 -13.58 1.65
CA GLU A 74 -5.91 -14.75 2.44
C GLU A 74 -5.73 -16.05 1.66
N ASP A 75 -6.05 -16.05 0.36
CA ASP A 75 -5.82 -17.16 -0.58
C ASP A 75 -4.31 -17.41 -0.86
N GLY A 76 -3.41 -16.63 -0.26
CA GLY A 76 -1.96 -16.79 -0.38
C GLY A 76 -1.36 -16.13 -1.63
N GLU A 77 -2.11 -15.30 -2.36
CA GLU A 77 -1.63 -14.65 -3.57
C GLU A 77 -0.67 -13.49 -3.27
N ARG A 78 0.27 -13.26 -4.21
CA ARG A 78 1.19 -12.12 -4.16
C ARG A 78 0.66 -10.94 -4.99
N VAL A 79 -0.38 -10.28 -4.48
CA VAL A 79 -1.05 -9.16 -5.17
C VAL A 79 -0.39 -7.78 -4.98
N LEU A 80 0.30 -7.53 -3.87
CA LEU A 80 0.99 -6.27 -3.57
C LEU A 80 2.47 -6.35 -3.96
N ASN A 81 2.94 -5.36 -4.73
CA ASN A 81 4.36 -5.24 -5.04
C ASN A 81 5.08 -4.31 -4.03
N ASN A 82 6.41 -4.20 -4.18
CA ASN A 82 7.23 -3.38 -3.26
C ASN A 82 6.87 -1.88 -3.27
N ILE A 83 6.31 -1.36 -4.37
CA ILE A 83 5.85 0.03 -4.45
C ILE A 83 4.57 0.19 -3.62
N ASP A 84 3.62 -0.74 -3.73
CA ASP A 84 2.39 -0.73 -2.94
C ASP A 84 2.70 -0.80 -1.43
N LEU A 85 3.62 -1.69 -1.03
CA LEU A 85 4.05 -1.83 0.36
C LEU A 85 4.73 -0.56 0.90
N LYS A 86 5.61 0.06 0.11
CA LYS A 86 6.24 1.35 0.48
C LYS A 86 5.20 2.46 0.64
N PHE A 87 4.19 2.46 -0.23
CA PHE A 87 3.12 3.42 -0.16
C PHE A 87 2.29 3.24 1.11
N LEU A 88 1.84 2.01 1.39
CA LEU A 88 1.10 1.66 2.62
C LEU A 88 1.86 2.08 3.89
N SER A 89 3.18 1.84 3.93
CA SER A 89 4.01 2.27 5.05
C SER A 89 4.07 3.79 5.19
N SER A 90 4.15 4.51 4.07
CA SER A 90 4.24 5.98 4.06
C SER A 90 2.94 6.66 4.52
N THR A 91 1.78 6.06 4.22
CA THR A 91 0.49 6.65 4.61
C THR A 91 0.14 6.46 6.07
N LEU A 92 0.72 5.47 6.75
CA LEU A 92 0.48 5.22 8.17
C LEU A 92 0.65 6.48 9.04
N ARG A 93 1.68 7.28 8.72
CA ARG A 93 2.00 8.53 9.44
C ARG A 93 0.93 9.60 9.31
N TYR A 94 0.21 9.63 8.19
CA TYR A 94 -0.79 10.65 7.88
C TYR A 94 -2.23 10.12 7.98
N SER A 95 -2.39 8.90 8.47
CA SER A 95 -3.67 8.21 8.50
C SER A 95 -4.58 8.72 9.63
N ASN A 96 -5.87 8.70 9.36
CA ASN A 96 -6.93 8.97 10.32
C ASN A 96 -7.69 7.66 10.65
N CYS A 97 -8.74 7.76 11.47
CA CYS A 97 -9.54 6.59 11.87
C CYS A 97 -10.06 5.76 10.69
N LEU A 98 -10.45 6.40 9.59
CA LEU A 98 -10.95 5.71 8.41
C LEU A 98 -9.85 4.85 7.77
N PHE A 99 -8.66 5.42 7.60
CA PHE A 99 -7.52 4.69 7.04
C PHE A 99 -7.03 3.57 7.96
N PHE A 100 -7.15 3.71 9.28
CA PHE A 100 -6.86 2.61 10.19
C PHE A 100 -7.79 1.41 9.99
N SER A 101 -9.09 1.64 9.73
CA SER A 101 -10.01 0.54 9.38
C SER A 101 -9.61 -0.17 8.08
N ILE A 102 -9.03 0.55 7.11
CA ILE A 102 -8.50 -0.02 5.88
C ILE A 102 -7.24 -0.85 6.17
N PHE A 103 -6.34 -0.34 7.00
CA PHE A 103 -5.15 -1.09 7.40
C PHE A 103 -5.49 -2.37 8.15
N VAL A 104 -6.50 -2.37 9.02
CA VAL A 104 -6.94 -3.58 9.71
C VAL A 104 -7.29 -4.67 8.69
N GLN A 105 -8.19 -4.35 7.74
CA GLN A 105 -8.64 -5.30 6.72
C GLN A 105 -7.53 -5.82 5.82
N LEU A 106 -6.52 -4.99 5.51
CA LEU A 106 -5.40 -5.42 4.67
C LEU A 106 -4.33 -6.20 5.45
N LEU A 107 -3.95 -5.70 6.64
CA LEU A 107 -2.83 -6.26 7.41
C LEU A 107 -3.19 -7.57 8.11
N GLU A 108 -4.46 -7.78 8.46
CA GLU A 108 -4.96 -9.02 9.05
C GLU A 108 -4.58 -10.27 8.23
N PRO A 109 -5.06 -10.44 6.97
CA PRO A 109 -4.68 -11.61 6.17
C PRO A 109 -3.18 -11.63 5.82
N MET A 110 -2.51 -10.47 5.85
CA MET A 110 -1.06 -10.40 5.64
C MET A 110 -0.25 -11.01 6.78
N LEU A 111 -0.79 -11.17 7.99
CA LEU A 111 -0.07 -11.81 9.10
C LEU A 111 0.22 -13.29 8.85
N GLU A 112 -0.67 -13.97 8.11
CA GLU A 112 -0.55 -15.40 7.79
C GLU A 112 0.09 -15.62 6.42
N ASN A 113 -0.03 -14.64 5.51
CA ASN A 113 0.56 -14.75 4.19
C ASN A 113 2.09 -14.70 4.22
N GLN A 114 2.74 -15.78 3.75
CA GLN A 114 4.20 -15.94 3.73
C GLN A 114 4.97 -14.84 2.99
N TYR A 115 4.35 -14.15 2.02
CA TYR A 115 4.98 -13.06 1.28
C TYR A 115 4.96 -11.74 2.05
N TYR A 116 4.04 -11.58 2.99
CA TYR A 116 3.75 -10.29 3.61
C TYR A 116 3.90 -10.27 5.13
N ASN A 117 3.99 -11.42 5.80
CA ASN A 117 3.98 -11.52 7.25
C ASN A 117 5.04 -10.63 7.94
N GLN A 118 6.26 -10.56 7.41
CA GLN A 118 7.32 -9.70 7.95
C GLN A 118 6.99 -8.21 7.80
N PHE A 119 6.38 -7.83 6.67
CA PHE A 119 5.94 -6.46 6.44
C PHE A 119 4.79 -6.10 7.39
N ALA A 120 3.77 -6.98 7.48
CA ALA A 120 2.63 -6.77 8.36
C ALA A 120 3.06 -6.68 9.83
N GLN A 121 3.94 -7.58 10.28
CA GLN A 121 4.51 -7.53 11.62
C GLN A 121 5.22 -6.19 11.90
N SER A 122 6.02 -5.70 10.95
CA SER A 122 6.71 -4.41 11.07
C SER A 122 5.73 -3.25 11.15
N MET A 123 4.66 -3.28 10.37
CA MET A 123 3.60 -2.26 10.39
C MET A 123 2.83 -2.26 11.71
N VAL A 124 2.46 -3.44 12.23
CA VAL A 124 1.78 -3.56 13.52
C VAL A 124 2.66 -3.03 14.66
N ARG A 125 3.96 -3.32 14.67
CA ARG A 125 4.90 -2.74 15.64
C ARG A 125 4.93 -1.22 15.59
N LEU A 126 4.94 -0.64 14.38
CA LEU A 126 4.88 0.82 14.22
C LEU A 126 3.58 1.40 14.79
N LEU A 127 2.44 0.72 14.59
CA LEU A 127 1.15 1.12 15.15
C LEU A 127 1.14 1.02 16.68
N LEU A 128 1.72 -0.03 17.28
CA LEU A 128 1.76 -0.24 18.73
C LEU A 128 2.51 0.86 19.49
N VAL A 129 3.54 1.43 18.89
CA VAL A 129 4.35 2.51 19.50
C VAL A 129 3.93 3.91 19.06
N ASP A 130 2.85 4.02 18.27
CA ASP A 130 2.36 5.32 17.80
C ASP A 130 1.72 6.11 18.96
N ASN A 131 1.93 7.43 18.98
CA ASN A 131 1.38 8.30 20.01
C ASN A 131 -0.16 8.40 19.96
N ARG A 132 -0.78 8.07 18.83
CA ARG A 132 -2.24 8.12 18.64
C ARG A 132 -2.89 6.86 19.15
N ALA A 133 -3.83 7.01 20.07
CA ALA A 133 -4.61 5.93 20.66
C ALA A 133 -5.34 5.09 19.58
N THR A 134 -5.86 5.72 18.52
CA THR A 134 -6.53 5.03 17.42
C THR A 134 -5.60 4.12 16.62
N ALA A 135 -4.31 4.48 16.50
CA ALA A 135 -3.33 3.66 15.80
C ALA A 135 -2.99 2.42 16.62
N ARG A 136 -2.74 2.59 17.93
CA ARG A 136 -2.50 1.48 18.86
C ARG A 136 -3.69 0.54 18.94
N TYR A 137 -4.92 1.07 18.98
CA TYR A 137 -6.14 0.27 18.92
C TYR A 137 -6.24 -0.55 17.62
N ALA A 138 -5.97 0.06 16.47
CA ALA A 138 -5.95 -0.66 15.19
C ALA A 138 -4.90 -1.78 15.17
N ALA A 139 -3.74 -1.56 15.79
CA ALA A 139 -2.73 -2.61 15.98
C ALA A 139 -3.30 -3.80 16.76
N LEU A 140 -4.03 -3.54 17.84
CA LEU A 140 -4.65 -4.59 18.63
C LEU A 140 -5.77 -5.31 17.88
N GLU A 141 -6.57 -4.63 17.07
CA GLU A 141 -7.59 -5.28 16.22
C GLU A 141 -6.92 -6.25 15.24
N ILE A 142 -5.85 -5.82 14.56
CA ILE A 142 -5.07 -6.68 13.65
C ILE A 142 -4.51 -7.91 14.39
N ILE A 143 -3.95 -7.71 15.58
CA ILE A 143 -3.45 -8.81 16.42
C ILE A 143 -4.59 -9.75 16.79
N GLY A 144 -5.69 -9.19 17.30
CA GLY A 144 -6.84 -9.94 17.80
C GLY A 144 -7.47 -10.84 16.74
N SER A 145 -7.58 -10.37 15.50
CA SER A 145 -8.12 -11.18 14.41
C SER A 145 -7.27 -12.41 14.08
N GLY A 146 -5.95 -12.35 14.29
CA GLY A 146 -5.04 -13.45 13.97
C GLY A 146 -4.69 -14.36 15.15
N LEU A 147 -5.23 -14.13 16.35
CA LEU A 147 -4.89 -14.95 17.52
C LEU A 147 -5.38 -16.39 17.35
N GLY A 148 -4.51 -17.35 17.67
CA GLY A 148 -4.81 -18.78 17.55
C GLY A 148 -4.73 -19.34 16.12
N THR A 149 -4.66 -18.49 15.11
CA THR A 149 -4.49 -18.89 13.69
C THR A 149 -3.11 -18.50 13.15
N SER A 150 -2.57 -17.36 13.61
CA SER A 150 -1.29 -16.82 13.19
C SER A 150 -0.27 -16.79 14.34
N GLN A 151 0.80 -17.57 14.21
CA GLN A 151 1.93 -17.51 15.13
C GLN A 151 2.56 -16.10 15.21
N VAL A 152 2.42 -15.31 14.13
CA VAL A 152 2.89 -13.92 14.09
C VAL A 152 2.03 -13.03 15.00
N ALA A 153 0.71 -13.22 14.98
CA ALA A 153 -0.22 -12.52 15.87
C ALA A 153 0.07 -12.84 17.34
N ASP A 154 0.27 -14.11 17.70
CA ASP A 154 0.59 -14.52 19.08
C ASP A 154 1.87 -13.85 19.59
N ASN A 155 2.90 -13.76 18.73
CA ASN A 155 4.14 -13.09 19.06
C ASN A 155 3.93 -11.57 19.22
N LEU A 156 3.13 -10.96 18.34
CA LEU A 156 2.78 -9.54 18.42
C LEU A 156 1.96 -9.22 19.66
N LEU A 157 1.10 -10.12 20.14
CA LEU A 157 0.38 -9.94 21.40
C LEU A 157 1.36 -9.82 22.57
N ARG A 158 2.35 -10.71 22.67
CA ARG A 158 3.39 -10.65 23.72
C ARG A 158 4.16 -9.33 23.67
N GLU A 159 4.46 -8.84 22.47
CA GLU A 159 5.09 -7.54 22.29
C GLU A 159 4.16 -6.38 22.69
N ALA A 160 2.88 -6.45 22.32
CA ALA A 160 1.87 -5.46 22.69
C ALA A 160 1.73 -5.34 24.22
N LEU A 161 1.78 -6.46 24.95
CA LEU A 161 1.78 -6.45 26.41
C LEU A 161 2.96 -5.67 27.01
N PHE A 162 4.10 -5.70 26.35
CA PHE A 162 5.28 -4.93 26.76
C PHE A 162 5.15 -3.45 26.38
N PHE A 163 4.76 -3.15 25.14
CA PHE A 163 4.67 -1.77 24.64
C PHE A 163 3.55 -0.96 25.30
N LEU A 164 2.44 -1.60 25.66
CA LEU A 164 1.23 -0.95 26.17
C LEU A 164 1.05 -1.10 27.69
N LYS A 165 2.10 -1.50 28.41
CA LYS A 165 2.03 -1.74 29.87
C LYS A 165 1.58 -0.51 30.68
N ASP A 166 1.90 0.69 30.19
CA ASP A 166 1.59 1.98 30.82
C ASP A 166 0.48 2.74 30.05
N GLU A 167 -0.33 2.03 29.25
CA GLU A 167 -1.41 2.63 28.47
C GLU A 167 -2.44 3.34 29.36
N THR A 168 -2.72 4.61 29.04
CA THR A 168 -3.66 5.45 29.78
C THR A 168 -5.07 5.39 29.21
N GLU A 169 -5.22 5.01 27.94
CA GLU A 169 -6.50 4.96 27.25
C GLU A 169 -7.29 3.72 27.63
N ILE A 170 -8.32 3.91 28.46
CA ILE A 170 -9.12 2.84 29.09
C ILE A 170 -9.62 1.82 28.08
N TYR A 171 -10.06 2.26 26.90
CA TYR A 171 -10.62 1.36 25.89
C TYR A 171 -9.55 0.45 25.26
N ILE A 172 -8.31 0.92 25.13
CA ILE A 172 -7.18 0.12 24.65
C ILE A 172 -6.79 -0.89 25.72
N SER A 173 -6.63 -0.46 26.98
CA SER A 173 -6.28 -1.36 28.08
C SER A 173 -7.33 -2.46 28.25
N LYS A 174 -8.63 -2.10 28.19
CA LYS A 174 -9.72 -3.09 28.26
C LYS A 174 -9.68 -4.09 27.10
N TYR A 175 -9.38 -3.63 25.90
CA TYR A 175 -9.30 -4.51 24.74
C TYR A 175 -8.08 -5.43 24.85
N LEU A 176 -6.93 -4.92 25.28
CA LEU A 176 -5.73 -5.71 25.54
C LEU A 176 -5.98 -6.81 26.59
N GLU A 177 -6.70 -6.51 27.68
CA GLU A 177 -7.09 -7.52 28.67
C GLU A 177 -8.00 -8.60 28.10
N ARG A 178 -8.90 -8.25 27.16
CA ARG A 178 -9.73 -9.25 26.47
C ARG A 178 -8.88 -10.18 25.63
N LEU A 179 -7.89 -9.65 24.91
CA LEU A 179 -6.97 -10.44 24.08
C LEU A 179 -6.09 -11.39 24.91
N LYS A 180 -5.78 -11.05 26.17
CA LYS A 180 -5.11 -11.99 27.09
C LYS A 180 -6.00 -13.17 27.48
N GLY A 181 -7.30 -12.94 27.57
CA GLY A 181 -8.29 -13.94 28.01
C GLY A 181 -8.67 -14.96 26.94
N THR A 182 -8.22 -14.77 25.70
CA THR A 182 -8.49 -15.65 24.55
C THR A 182 -7.50 -16.81 24.40
N ASP A 183 -6.49 -16.94 25.27
CA ASP A 183 -5.58 -18.11 25.34
C ASP A 183 -6.22 -19.34 26.04
N GLY A 184 -7.47 -19.67 25.68
CA GLY A 184 -8.27 -20.76 26.27
C GLY A 184 -8.58 -21.90 25.31
#